data_AF-A0A2V9ADD7-F1
#
_entry.id   AF-A0A2V9ADD7-F1
#
_cell.length_a   1.000
_cell.length_b   1.000
_cell.length_c   1.000
_cell.angle_alpha   90.00
_cell.angle_beta   90.00
_cell.angle_gamma   90.00
#
_symmetry.space_group_name_H-M   'P 1'
#
loop_
_entity.id
_entity.type
_entity.pdbx_description
1 polymer ?
#
loop_
_entity_poly.entity_id
_entity_poly.type
_entity_poly.pdbx_seq_one_letter_code
_entity_poly.pdbx_strand_id
1 'polypeptide(L)'
;MGHYCRICGRERPNEQFSGKGHKIHVCKRCKARPKSERQAIEDKDDIFAFLEQSHISEKNVVHLERMAKSDNPQVASLAAIVLDVARVKPYKTRRLKFLAQKHPELLGKLRNTGLILA
;
A
#
# COMPACT_ATOMS: atom_id res chain seq x y z
N MET A 1 -12.65 -24.87 -10.02
CA MET A 1 -12.45 -23.41 -9.89
C MET A 1 -11.25 -23.18 -9.00
N GLY A 2 -10.29 -22.37 -9.47
CA GLY A 2 -9.12 -21.97 -8.69
C GLY A 2 -9.43 -20.80 -7.75
N HIS A 3 -8.41 -20.33 -7.02
CA HIS A 3 -8.48 -19.13 -6.20
C HIS A 3 -7.48 -18.07 -6.67
N TYR A 4 -7.83 -16.80 -6.46
CA TYR A 4 -6.93 -15.67 -6.69
C TYR A 4 -5.91 -15.53 -5.56
N CYS A 5 -4.62 -15.41 -5.89
CA CYS A 5 -3.58 -15.18 -4.89
C CYS A 5 -3.35 -13.69 -4.67
N ARG A 6 -3.54 -13.21 -3.42
CA ARG A 6 -3.34 -11.79 -3.04
C ARG A 6 -1.93 -11.26 -3.37
N ILE A 7 -0.89 -12.05 -3.11
CA ILE A 7 0.50 -11.58 -3.21
C ILE A 7 1.02 -11.50 -4.65
N CYS A 8 0.67 -12.47 -5.52
CA CYS A 8 1.17 -12.46 -6.92
C CYS A 8 0.13 -12.05 -7.96
N GLY A 9 -1.11 -11.79 -7.55
CA GLY A 9 -2.18 -11.32 -8.42
C GLY A 9 -2.64 -12.31 -9.49
N ARG A 10 -2.38 -13.61 -9.31
CA ARG A 10 -2.74 -14.65 -10.29
C ARG A 10 -3.76 -15.62 -9.73
N GLU A 11 -4.67 -16.07 -10.59
CA GLU A 11 -5.49 -17.24 -10.32
C GLU A 11 -4.62 -18.51 -10.33
N ARG A 12 -4.83 -19.37 -9.34
CA ARG A 12 -4.10 -20.64 -9.19
C ARG A 12 -5.09 -21.76 -8.87
N PRO A 13 -4.80 -23.01 -9.25
CA PRO A 13 -5.62 -24.15 -8.86
C PRO A 13 -5.57 -24.38 -7.34
N ASN A 14 -6.59 -25.03 -6.79
CA ASN A 14 -6.78 -25.21 -5.34
C ASN A 14 -5.59 -25.91 -4.66
N GLU A 15 -4.95 -26.85 -5.36
CA GLU A 15 -3.77 -27.59 -4.89
C GLU A 15 -2.56 -26.68 -4.59
N GLN A 16 -2.54 -25.48 -5.17
CA GLN A 16 -1.49 -24.48 -4.95
C GLN A 16 -1.76 -23.59 -3.72
N PHE A 17 -2.83 -23.82 -2.97
CA PHE A 17 -3.12 -23.14 -1.72
C PHE A 17 -3.01 -24.10 -0.53
N SER A 18 -2.75 -23.54 0.67
CA SER A 18 -2.73 -24.33 1.91
C SER A 18 -4.05 -24.16 2.67
N GLY A 19 -4.70 -25.27 3.02
CA GLY A 19 -5.87 -25.28 3.91
C GLY A 19 -7.19 -24.87 3.24
N LYS A 20 -8.30 -25.11 3.94
CA LYS A 20 -9.67 -24.69 3.57
C LYS A 20 -10.10 -23.53 4.50
N GLY A 21 -11.01 -22.66 4.05
CA GLY A 21 -11.65 -21.65 4.90
C GLY A 21 -10.88 -20.34 5.13
N HIS A 22 -9.83 -20.07 4.36
CA HIS A 22 -9.12 -18.78 4.43
C HIS A 22 -9.87 -17.69 3.67
N LYS A 23 -10.15 -16.54 4.32
CA LYS A 23 -10.72 -15.36 3.65
C LYS A 23 -9.75 -14.72 2.65
N ILE A 24 -8.45 -14.83 2.90
CA ILE A 24 -7.38 -14.30 2.03
C ILE A 24 -6.51 -15.46 1.56
N HIS A 25 -6.45 -15.67 0.25
CA HIS A 25 -5.72 -16.76 -0.35
C HIS A 25 -4.30 -16.33 -0.75
N VAL A 26 -3.30 -17.02 -0.20
CA VAL A 26 -1.88 -16.89 -0.57
C VAL A 26 -1.38 -18.24 -1.06
N CYS A 27 -0.93 -18.31 -2.32
CA CYS A 27 -0.46 -19.57 -2.89
C CYS A 27 0.84 -20.04 -2.21
N LYS A 28 1.11 -21.34 -2.24
CA LYS A 28 2.28 -22.00 -1.64
C LYS A 28 3.59 -21.35 -2.07
N ARG A 29 3.72 -20.96 -3.34
CA ARG A 29 4.90 -20.24 -3.87
C ARG A 29 5.11 -18.89 -3.18
N CYS A 30 4.05 -18.08 -3.04
CA CYS A 30 4.15 -16.80 -2.34
C CYS A 30 4.38 -17.00 -0.85
N LYS A 31 3.76 -18.02 -0.25
CA LYS A 31 3.95 -18.37 1.17
C LYS A 31 5.40 -18.79 1.48
N ALA A 32 6.07 -19.43 0.53
CA ALA A 32 7.47 -19.85 0.63
C ALA A 32 8.48 -18.69 0.51
N ARG A 33 8.06 -17.49 0.09
CA ARG A 33 8.95 -16.32 0.04
C ARG A 33 9.41 -15.90 1.44
N PRO A 34 10.58 -15.22 1.55
CA PRO A 34 11.02 -14.60 2.79
C PRO A 34 9.92 -13.74 3.41
N LYS A 35 9.86 -13.71 4.75
CA LYS A 35 8.87 -12.91 5.47
C LYS A 35 9.01 -11.42 5.12
N SER A 36 10.23 -10.93 4.98
CA SER A 36 10.54 -9.54 4.60
C SER A 36 9.96 -9.16 3.23
N GLU A 37 10.08 -10.03 2.23
CA GLU A 37 9.51 -9.78 0.90
C GLU A 37 7.98 -9.75 0.92
N ARG A 38 7.36 -10.68 1.66
CA ARG A 38 5.91 -10.69 1.81
C ARG A 38 5.41 -9.44 2.52
N GLN A 39 6.09 -9.07 3.61
CA GLN A 39 5.77 -7.85 4.37
C GLN A 39 5.86 -6.62 3.49
N ALA A 40 6.91 -6.50 2.66
CA ALA A 40 7.06 -5.35 1.78
C ALA A 40 5.95 -5.22 0.72
N ILE A 41 5.32 -6.33 0.31
CA ILE A 41 4.15 -6.31 -0.58
C ILE A 41 2.92 -5.85 0.20
N GLU A 42 2.69 -6.43 1.38
CA GLU A 42 1.57 -6.07 2.25
C GLU A 42 1.64 -4.60 2.69
N ASP A 43 2.81 -4.10 3.08
CA ASP A 43 3.02 -2.71 3.47
C ASP A 43 2.69 -1.74 2.31
N LYS A 44 3.06 -2.10 1.07
CA LYS A 44 2.73 -1.30 -0.11
C LYS A 44 1.22 -1.28 -0.39
N ASP A 45 0.57 -2.43 -0.28
CA ASP A 45 -0.89 -2.54 -0.40
C ASP A 45 -1.59 -1.67 0.65
N ASP A 46 -1.11 -1.68 1.89
CA ASP A 46 -1.67 -0.89 2.99
C ASP A 46 -1.46 0.62 2.78
N ILE A 47 -0.27 1.05 2.35
CA ILE A 47 0.02 2.45 2.01
C ILE A 47 -0.95 2.95 0.92
N PHE A 48 -1.14 2.16 -0.14
CA PHE A 48 -2.09 2.50 -1.20
C PHE A 48 -3.53 2.55 -0.67
N ALA A 49 -3.94 1.56 0.13
CA ALA A 49 -5.26 1.52 0.74
C ALA A 49 -5.53 2.74 1.63
N PHE A 50 -4.54 3.22 2.39
CA PHE A 50 -4.68 4.43 3.20
C PHE A 50 -4.92 5.67 2.35
N LEU A 51 -4.18 5.82 1.25
CA LEU A 51 -4.37 6.92 0.33
C LEU A 51 -5.78 6.92 -0.27
N GLU A 52 -6.36 5.74 -0.50
CA GLU A 52 -7.71 5.61 -1.06
C GLU A 52 -8.84 5.89 -0.06
N GLN A 53 -8.56 5.93 1.24
CA GLN A 53 -9.57 6.23 2.27
C GLN A 53 -10.05 7.68 2.19
N SER A 54 -11.34 7.88 2.48
CA SER A 54 -11.98 9.21 2.56
C SER A 54 -11.27 10.14 3.56
N HIS A 55 -10.72 9.58 4.63
CA HIS A 55 -9.93 10.27 5.64
C HIS A 55 -8.79 9.36 6.11
N ILE A 56 -7.54 9.83 6.01
CA ILE A 56 -6.39 9.12 6.59
C ILE A 56 -6.43 9.35 8.10
N SER A 57 -6.84 8.34 8.85
CA SER A 57 -6.98 8.43 10.30
C SER A 57 -5.62 8.62 11.02
N GLU A 58 -5.64 9.14 12.24
CA GLU A 58 -4.45 9.25 13.10
C GLU A 58 -3.75 7.90 13.29
N LYS A 59 -4.52 6.81 13.40
CA LYS A 59 -3.96 5.45 13.49
C LYS A 59 -3.16 5.11 12.23
N ASN A 60 -3.65 5.48 11.05
CA ASN A 60 -2.92 5.28 9.80
C ASN A 60 -1.70 6.19 9.71
N VAL A 61 -1.77 7.42 10.25
CA VAL A 61 -0.61 8.33 10.33
C VAL A 61 0.50 7.70 11.17
N VAL A 62 0.19 7.19 12.35
CA VAL A 62 1.16 6.48 13.20
C VAL A 62 1.71 5.23 12.49
N HIS A 63 0.85 4.53 11.75
CA HIS A 63 1.29 3.37 10.95
C HIS A 63 2.27 3.78 9.83
N LEU A 64 1.98 4.86 9.11
CA LEU A 64 2.85 5.43 8.08
C LEU A 64 4.19 5.90 8.67
N GLU A 65 4.20 6.50 9.85
CA GLU A 65 5.44 6.90 10.55
C GLU A 65 6.33 5.70 10.88
N ARG A 66 5.73 4.56 11.24
CA ARG A 66 6.47 3.32 11.46
C ARG A 66 7.02 2.77 10.15
N MET A 67 6.21 2.73 9.09
CA MET A 67 6.64 2.22 7.77
C MET A 67 7.71 3.09 7.12
N ALA A 68 7.69 4.41 7.35
CA ALA A 68 8.71 5.36 6.91
C ALA A 68 10.11 5.05 7.48
N LYS A 69 10.19 4.25 8.56
CA LYS A 69 11.44 3.79 9.20
C LYS A 69 11.78 2.33 8.87
N SER A 70 11.12 1.74 7.88
CA SER A 70 11.37 0.34 7.50
C SER A 70 12.72 0.18 6.78
N ASP A 71 13.33 -1.00 6.92
CA ASP A 71 14.59 -1.33 6.24
C ASP A 71 14.43 -1.46 4.72
N ASN A 72 13.20 -1.54 4.22
CA ASN A 72 12.92 -1.58 2.79
C ASN A 72 12.82 -0.15 2.24
N PRO A 73 13.79 0.33 1.43
CA PRO A 73 13.83 1.73 1.00
C PRO A 73 12.61 2.14 0.19
N GLN A 74 12.00 1.21 -0.55
CA GLN A 74 10.79 1.49 -1.32
C GLN A 74 9.59 1.71 -0.41
N VAL A 75 9.39 0.86 0.60
CA VAL A 75 8.31 1.01 1.58
C VAL A 75 8.50 2.30 2.37
N ALA A 76 9.71 2.56 2.85
CA ALA A 76 10.04 3.77 3.61
C ALA A 76 9.74 5.05 2.82
N SER A 77 10.19 5.11 1.57
CA SER A 77 9.96 6.26 0.68
C SER A 77 8.48 6.48 0.38
N LEU A 78 7.74 5.42 0.04
CA LEU A 78 6.30 5.49 -0.23
C LEU A 78 5.52 5.96 1.01
N ALA A 79 5.82 5.38 2.17
CA ALA A 79 5.17 5.73 3.42
C ALA A 79 5.42 7.19 3.80
N ALA A 80 6.66 7.69 3.63
CA ALA A 80 7.00 9.08 3.91
C ALA A 80 6.21 10.06 3.02
N ILE A 81 6.07 9.77 1.73
CA ILE A 81 5.29 10.62 0.80
C ILE A 81 3.82 10.64 1.21
N VAL A 82 3.22 9.48 1.51
CA VAL A 82 1.80 9.41 1.92
C VAL A 82 1.60 10.03 3.30
N LEU A 83 2.58 9.96 4.20
CA LEU A 83 2.58 10.64 5.49
C LEU A 83 2.54 12.17 5.32
N ASP A 84 3.36 12.73 4.44
CA ASP A 84 3.34 14.17 4.13
C ASP A 84 1.97 14.60 3.60
N VAL A 85 1.40 13.80 2.69
CA VAL A 85 0.04 14.01 2.18
C VAL A 85 -0.99 13.97 3.31
N ALA A 86 -0.88 13.02 4.24
CA ALA A 86 -1.79 12.90 5.37
C ALA A 86 -1.71 14.10 6.32
N ARG A 87 -0.51 14.64 6.55
CA ARG A 87 -0.29 15.83 7.39
C ARG A 87 -0.83 17.11 6.76
N VAL A 88 -0.72 17.22 5.44
CA VAL A 88 -1.17 18.39 4.66
C VAL A 88 -2.67 18.35 4.38
N LYS A 89 -3.19 17.21 3.91
CA LYS A 89 -4.59 17.06 3.48
C LYS A 89 -5.09 15.62 3.71
N PRO A 90 -5.48 15.27 4.95
CA PRO A 90 -5.86 13.89 5.30
C PRO A 90 -7.15 13.44 4.61
N TYR A 91 -8.09 14.36 4.33
CA TYR A 91 -9.32 14.05 3.61
C TYR A 91 -9.12 13.93 2.10
N LYS A 92 -9.70 12.90 1.48
CA LYS A 92 -9.58 12.60 0.04
C LYS A 92 -10.23 13.63 -0.86
N THR A 93 -11.34 14.22 -0.40
CA THR A 93 -12.11 15.17 -1.18
C THR A 93 -11.25 16.35 -1.63
N ARG A 94 -11.12 16.48 -2.96
CA ARG A 94 -10.29 17.51 -3.62
C ARG A 94 -8.81 17.49 -3.21
N ARG A 95 -8.30 16.38 -2.66
CA ARG A 95 -6.90 16.28 -2.21
C ARG A 95 -5.92 16.62 -3.31
N LEU A 96 -6.07 16.02 -4.50
CA LEU A 96 -5.16 16.28 -5.62
C LEU A 96 -5.24 17.72 -6.11
N LYS A 97 -6.44 18.31 -6.16
CA LYS A 97 -6.62 19.72 -6.51
C LYS A 97 -5.95 20.64 -5.49
N PHE A 98 -6.08 20.34 -4.20
CA PHE A 98 -5.43 21.10 -3.12
C PHE A 98 -3.91 21.00 -3.23
N LEU A 99 -3.37 19.79 -3.41
CA LEU A 99 -1.93 19.58 -3.59
C LEU A 99 -1.42 20.31 -4.83
N ALA A 100 -2.11 20.24 -5.97
CA ALA A 100 -1.71 20.97 -7.18
C ALA A 100 -1.60 22.49 -6.96
N GLN A 101 -2.46 23.05 -6.11
CA GLN A 101 -2.52 24.50 -5.85
C GLN A 101 -1.56 24.97 -4.75
N LYS A 102 -1.32 24.14 -3.72
CA LYS A 102 -0.62 24.55 -2.49
C LYS A 102 0.71 23.82 -2.26
N HIS A 103 0.85 22.62 -2.80
CA HIS A 103 2.02 21.74 -2.63
C HIS A 103 2.33 20.98 -3.95
N PRO A 104 2.60 21.69 -5.06
CA PRO A 104 2.83 21.07 -6.36
C PRO A 104 4.03 20.10 -6.35
N GLU A 105 5.05 20.38 -5.52
CA GLU A 105 6.20 19.50 -5.30
C GLU A 105 5.79 18.16 -4.68
N LEU A 106 4.88 18.18 -3.70
CA LEU A 106 4.36 16.97 -3.06
C LEU A 106 3.50 16.16 -4.03
N LEU A 107 2.70 16.84 -4.86
CA LEU A 107 1.95 16.18 -5.93
C LEU A 107 2.88 15.51 -6.96
N GLY A 108 4.00 16.17 -7.31
CA GLY A 108 5.01 15.60 -8.20
C GLY A 108 5.61 14.31 -7.64
N LYS A 109 6.04 14.33 -6.36
CA LYS A 109 6.52 13.13 -5.67
C LYS A 109 5.48 12.02 -5.67
N LEU A 110 4.23 12.35 -5.33
CA LEU A 110 3.13 11.39 -5.27
C LEU A 110 2.86 10.75 -6.65
N ARG A 111 2.93 11.50 -7.74
CA ARG A 111 2.79 10.95 -9.11
C ARG A 111 3.93 10.00 -9.47
N ASN A 112 5.17 10.33 -9.09
CA ASN A 112 6.34 9.51 -9.39
C ASN A 112 6.35 8.15 -8.68
N THR A 113 5.53 7.98 -7.63
CA THR A 113 5.39 6.69 -6.94
C THR A 113 4.58 5.66 -7.74
N GLY A 114 3.80 6.08 -8.73
CA GLY A 114 2.83 5.22 -9.42
C GLY A 114 1.60 4.87 -8.57
N LEU A 115 1.45 5.44 -7.36
CA LEU A 115 0.27 5.25 -6.49
C LEU A 115 -0.98 5.97 -7.02
N ILE A 116 -0.84 6.87 -7.98
CA ILE A 116 -1.95 7.56 -8.63
C ILE A 116 -1.73 7.47 -10.14
N LEU A 117 -2.76 7.01 -10.86
CA LEU A 117 -2.78 7.09 -12.32
C LEU A 117 -2.96 8.56 -12.71
N ALA A 118 -2.01 9.05 -13.51
CA ALA A 118 -2.02 10.42 -14.04
C ALA A 118 -3.24 10.68 -14.93
#